data_AF-A0A966RCR4-F1
#
_entry.id   AF-A0A966RCR4-F1
#
_cell.length_a   1.000
_cell.length_b   1.000
_cell.length_c   1.000
_cell.angle_alpha   90.00
_cell.angle_beta   90.00
_cell.angle_gamma   90.00
#
_symmetry.space_group_name_H-M   'P 1'
#
loop_
_entity.id
_entity.type
_entity.pdbx_description
1 polymer ?
#
loop_
_entity_poly.entity_id
_entity_poly.type
_entity_poly.pdbx_seq_one_letter_code
_entity_poly.pdbx_strand_id
1 'polypeptide(L)'
;MDTSKLKLNYDQYAVELADGSYIGPFKTWGQATVSKAHNSGVCIIKCTGIGELQPDTHSDGTVTDRGTISNPKRQEESVKKEDTVGQPIITEPVRESGQVTYTAKHAEVDAEAAERVKRHEEHVKQFGIAMAPPIYAPGFVTEKLGGDNFHLSHKQHREMPMTVEGLQGIKDAVRAEKRLDLTLHPQRLRMLPNGLLYRVDGAKNPDGTPRTIVLEGNGLRQLCARMTDQFPRAAEFLSVLDPADRAEVFNKQIVKVDPDYEFKARTRLSANGMRSVYAVVGKTYSTFDADRIAEVLSDPFREMQIEFGENAPRGLALYQPDDSSMRVDAIWHADSIVNLAAGDVFKAGLRFRSSDTGGGSIKADLLVWRNLCKNLIIIDNASVEVMRKSHRGSMDGVVVDLTSATAKAQDLVQGFAKDWGFLRRTPITKVQIFGEQYKDVYTAINALLDAGRIDGMTATNATVQALLASRNAEPGNESLADVINIITRAAHEGKFGIDKQEKIERAAGELVPVLVKAAHRAMD
;
A
#
# COMPACT_ATOMS: atom_id res chain seq x y z
N MET A 1 -23.99 -30.30 -8.69
CA MET A 1 -22.90 -30.47 -9.67
C MET A 1 -21.64 -29.92 -9.06
N ASP A 2 -20.59 -30.72 -9.10
CA ASP A 2 -19.33 -30.57 -8.38
C ASP A 2 -18.51 -29.37 -8.89
N THR A 3 -18.12 -28.47 -7.98
CA THR A 3 -17.32 -27.26 -8.26
C THR A 3 -15.82 -27.51 -8.07
N SER A 4 -15.38 -28.75 -7.85
CA SER A 4 -13.97 -29.08 -7.68
C SER A 4 -13.30 -29.40 -9.02
N LYS A 5 -12.59 -28.40 -9.58
CA LYS A 5 -11.31 -28.49 -10.30
C LYS A 5 -11.16 -27.30 -11.26
N LEU A 6 -10.50 -26.25 -10.78
CA LEU A 6 -9.83 -25.27 -11.62
C LEU A 6 -8.40 -25.15 -11.09
N LYS A 7 -7.42 -25.49 -11.92
CA LYS A 7 -6.00 -25.24 -11.64
C LYS A 7 -5.65 -23.88 -12.28
N LEU A 8 -5.29 -22.91 -11.45
CA LEU A 8 -4.74 -21.65 -11.92
C LEU A 8 -3.22 -21.79 -12.04
N ASN A 9 -2.68 -21.51 -13.23
CA ASN A 9 -1.23 -21.40 -13.45
C ASN A 9 -0.88 -19.92 -13.40
N TYR A 10 0.13 -19.55 -12.60
CA TYR A 10 0.54 -18.16 -12.45
C TYR A 10 1.38 -17.72 -13.66
N ASP A 11 1.08 -16.50 -14.11
CA ASP A 11 1.69 -15.68 -15.18
C ASP A 11 0.84 -15.48 -16.46
N GLN A 12 -0.14 -16.34 -16.75
CA GLN A 12 -1.14 -16.12 -17.80
C GLN A 12 -2.48 -16.78 -17.43
N TYR A 13 -3.57 -16.02 -17.41
CA TYR A 13 -4.90 -16.57 -17.15
C TYR A 13 -5.45 -17.22 -18.42
N ALA A 14 -5.55 -18.55 -18.43
CA ALA A 14 -6.35 -19.32 -19.38
C ALA A 14 -7.43 -20.07 -18.60
N VAL A 15 -8.69 -19.97 -19.05
CA VAL A 15 -9.82 -20.69 -18.46
C VAL A 15 -10.15 -21.88 -19.35
N GLU A 16 -10.00 -23.09 -18.82
CA GLU A 16 -10.47 -24.32 -19.44
C GLU A 16 -11.98 -24.47 -19.22
N LEU A 17 -12.74 -24.55 -20.31
CA LEU A 17 -14.17 -24.76 -20.30
C LEU A 17 -14.49 -26.25 -20.14
N ALA A 18 -15.72 -26.56 -19.72
CA ALA A 18 -16.15 -27.93 -19.44
C ALA A 18 -16.15 -28.86 -20.68
N ASP A 19 -16.05 -28.30 -21.89
CA ASP A 19 -15.92 -29.02 -23.16
C ASP A 19 -14.45 -29.23 -23.60
N GLY A 20 -13.48 -28.81 -22.77
CA GLY A 20 -12.05 -28.93 -23.06
C GLY A 20 -11.49 -27.82 -23.94
N SER A 21 -12.29 -26.81 -24.32
CA SER A 21 -11.79 -25.61 -25.00
C SER A 21 -11.22 -24.59 -24.01
N TYR A 22 -10.42 -23.63 -24.48
CA TYR A 22 -9.74 -22.64 -23.64
C TYR A 22 -10.06 -21.21 -24.08
N ILE A 23 -10.19 -20.29 -23.11
CA ILE A 23 -10.25 -18.85 -23.35
C ILE A 23 -9.08 -18.17 -22.63
N GLY A 24 -8.18 -17.52 -23.40
CA GLY A 24 -6.99 -16.80 -22.92
C GLY A 24 -5.95 -16.58 -24.03
N PRO A 25 -4.81 -15.91 -23.76
CA PRO A 25 -4.37 -15.39 -22.47
C PRO A 25 -4.91 -13.98 -22.16
N PHE A 26 -5.23 -13.73 -20.89
CA PHE A 26 -5.58 -12.39 -20.39
C PHE A 26 -4.47 -11.84 -19.48
N LYS A 27 -4.11 -10.56 -19.65
CA LYS A 27 -3.34 -9.79 -18.67
C LYS A 27 -4.30 -8.95 -17.84
N THR A 28 -4.42 -9.24 -16.54
CA THR A 28 -5.17 -8.39 -15.61
C THR A 28 -4.36 -8.15 -14.34
N TRP A 29 -4.49 -6.95 -13.76
CA TRP A 29 -4.05 -6.64 -12.40
C TRP A 29 -5.33 -6.54 -11.54
N GLY A 30 -5.77 -7.67 -10.96
CA GLY A 30 -6.95 -7.70 -10.08
C GLY A 30 -7.61 -9.08 -9.96
N GLN A 31 -8.57 -9.21 -9.03
CA GLN A 31 -9.37 -10.43 -8.84
C GLN A 31 -10.45 -10.55 -9.93
N ALA A 32 -10.57 -11.72 -10.54
CA ALA A 32 -11.65 -12.07 -11.46
C ALA A 32 -12.54 -13.14 -10.83
N THR A 33 -13.86 -12.95 -10.90
CA THR A 33 -14.85 -13.97 -10.53
C THR A 33 -15.61 -14.41 -11.77
N VAL A 34 -15.61 -15.71 -12.01
CA VAL A 34 -16.38 -16.32 -13.11
C VAL A 34 -17.68 -16.86 -12.54
N SER A 35 -18.80 -16.37 -13.06
CA SER A 35 -20.13 -16.89 -12.71
C SER A 35 -20.82 -17.39 -13.97
N LYS A 36 -21.38 -18.60 -13.89
CA LYS A 36 -22.17 -19.20 -14.98
C LYS A 36 -23.59 -18.67 -14.88
N ALA A 37 -24.07 -18.00 -15.93
CA ALA A 37 -25.48 -17.62 -16.00
C ALA A 37 -26.32 -18.89 -16.22
N HIS A 38 -27.29 -19.14 -15.34
CA HIS A 38 -28.20 -20.26 -15.52
C HIS A 38 -29.00 -20.05 -16.81
N ASN A 39 -28.87 -21.02 -17.73
CA ASN A 39 -29.63 -21.22 -18.98
C ASN A 39 -29.15 -20.55 -20.28
N SER A 40 -27.95 -19.95 -20.37
CA SER A 40 -27.50 -19.36 -21.66
C SER A 40 -26.20 -19.90 -22.23
N GLY A 41 -25.47 -20.80 -21.54
CA GLY A 41 -24.14 -21.22 -21.99
C GLY A 41 -23.09 -20.09 -21.99
N VAL A 42 -23.48 -18.88 -21.59
CA VAL A 42 -22.62 -17.69 -21.50
C VAL A 42 -21.94 -17.69 -20.13
N CYS A 43 -20.61 -17.68 -20.12
CA CYS A 43 -19.83 -17.39 -18.93
C CYS A 43 -19.67 -15.88 -18.79
N ILE A 44 -20.05 -15.32 -17.65
CA ILE A 44 -19.83 -13.91 -17.34
C ILE A 44 -18.60 -13.83 -16.43
N ILE A 45 -17.56 -13.16 -16.94
CA ILE A 45 -16.35 -12.84 -16.18
C ILE A 45 -16.52 -11.42 -15.64
N LYS A 46 -16.61 -11.29 -14.32
CA LYS A 46 -16.57 -9.98 -13.65
C LYS A 46 -15.15 -9.73 -13.15
N CYS A 47 -14.54 -8.67 -13.66
CA CYS A 47 -13.28 -8.15 -13.15
C CYS A 47 -13.56 -6.93 -12.28
N THR A 48 -13.03 -6.91 -11.06
CA THR A 48 -13.04 -5.73 -10.19
C THR A 48 -11.63 -5.13 -10.17
N GLY A 49 -11.40 -4.08 -10.95
CA GLY A 49 -10.14 -3.36 -11.08
C GLY A 49 -10.12 -2.40 -12.28
N ILE A 50 -9.31 -1.34 -12.22
CA ILE A 50 -9.18 -0.34 -13.29
C ILE A 50 -8.19 -0.89 -14.34
N GLY A 51 -8.70 -1.35 -15.48
CA GLY A 51 -7.86 -1.75 -16.62
C GLY A 51 -8.69 -2.15 -17.84
N GLU A 52 -8.27 -1.71 -19.03
CA GLU A 52 -8.85 -2.11 -20.32
C GLU A 52 -8.49 -3.55 -20.68
N LEU A 53 -9.44 -4.26 -21.29
CA LEU A 53 -9.22 -5.53 -21.96
C LEU A 53 -8.53 -5.26 -23.30
N GLN A 54 -7.26 -5.67 -23.44
CA GLN A 54 -6.62 -5.78 -24.75
C GLN A 54 -6.40 -7.25 -25.10
N PRO A 55 -6.94 -7.74 -26.23
CA PRO A 55 -6.56 -9.05 -26.76
C PRO A 55 -5.12 -9.00 -27.29
N ASP A 56 -4.29 -9.97 -26.89
CA ASP A 56 -2.93 -10.14 -27.40
C ASP A 56 -3.01 -10.58 -28.88
N THR A 57 -2.66 -9.70 -29.81
CA THR A 57 -2.57 -10.00 -31.25
C THR A 57 -1.23 -10.64 -31.59
N HIS A 58 -0.97 -11.85 -31.09
CA HIS A 58 0.10 -12.71 -31.61
C HIS A 58 -0.27 -14.19 -31.41
N SER A 59 -0.99 -14.74 -32.40
CA SER A 59 -0.91 -16.17 -32.71
C SER A 59 -1.31 -16.40 -34.17
N ASP A 60 -0.31 -16.80 -34.96
CA ASP A 60 -0.51 -17.44 -36.26
C ASP A 60 -1.22 -18.78 -36.03
N GLY A 61 -2.44 -18.89 -36.54
CA GLY A 61 -3.25 -20.10 -36.50
C GLY A 61 -4.14 -20.16 -37.73
N THR A 62 -3.60 -20.70 -38.81
CA THR A 62 -4.32 -20.97 -40.07
C THR A 62 -5.47 -21.95 -39.83
N VAL A 63 -6.71 -21.51 -40.08
CA VAL A 63 -7.84 -22.39 -40.41
C VAL A 63 -7.96 -22.42 -41.93
N THR A 64 -7.80 -23.61 -42.50
CA THR A 64 -8.04 -23.88 -43.91
C THR A 64 -9.54 -23.86 -44.20
N ASP A 65 -9.99 -22.93 -45.04
CA ASP A 65 -10.97 -23.29 -46.07
C ASP A 65 -10.88 -22.38 -47.30
N ARG A 66 -11.30 -22.97 -48.41
CA ARG A 66 -10.97 -22.68 -49.82
C ARG A 66 -11.45 -21.30 -50.31
N GLY A 67 -10.61 -20.65 -51.11
CA GLY A 67 -10.98 -19.49 -51.91
C GLY A 67 -9.81 -18.89 -52.67
N THR A 68 -9.50 -19.48 -53.82
CA THR A 68 -8.54 -18.99 -54.81
C THR A 68 -8.92 -17.57 -55.27
N ILE A 69 -7.95 -16.64 -55.36
CA ILE A 69 -7.61 -15.87 -56.58
C ILE A 69 -6.36 -15.01 -56.32
N SER A 70 -5.57 -14.94 -57.38
CA SER A 70 -4.22 -14.42 -57.59
C SER A 70 -3.96 -12.94 -57.29
N ASN A 71 -2.75 -12.68 -56.79
CA ASN A 71 -2.02 -11.42 -56.88
C ASN A 71 -1.62 -11.14 -58.36
N PRO A 72 -1.49 -9.88 -58.84
CA PRO A 72 -0.16 -9.27 -58.77
C PRO A 72 -0.11 -7.71 -58.68
N LYS A 73 1.02 -7.26 -58.12
CA LYS A 73 1.87 -6.10 -58.50
C LYS A 73 1.40 -4.66 -58.21
N ARG A 74 2.04 -4.10 -57.18
CA ARG A 74 2.89 -2.89 -57.16
C ARG A 74 2.94 -2.06 -58.46
N GLN A 75 2.47 -0.81 -58.39
CA GLN A 75 3.09 0.34 -59.06
C GLN A 75 2.77 1.64 -58.32
N GLU A 76 3.81 2.44 -58.14
CA GLU A 76 3.80 3.83 -57.70
C GLU A 76 3.14 4.70 -58.78
N GLU A 77 2.30 5.68 -58.41
CA GLU A 77 2.50 7.10 -58.74
C GLU A 77 1.32 7.97 -58.30
N SER A 78 1.68 9.21 -58.00
CA SER A 78 0.90 10.40 -57.70
C SER A 78 -0.38 10.61 -58.54
N VAL A 79 -1.39 11.27 -57.95
CA VAL A 79 -2.01 12.52 -58.45
C VAL A 79 -3.16 12.95 -57.52
N LYS A 80 -3.23 14.26 -57.27
CA LYS A 80 -4.31 14.99 -56.58
C LYS A 80 -5.65 14.84 -57.31
N LYS A 81 -6.77 14.73 -56.56
CA LYS A 81 -8.00 15.48 -56.81
C LYS A 81 -9.00 15.35 -55.66
N GLU A 82 -9.57 16.49 -55.30
CA GLU A 82 -10.83 16.65 -54.57
C GLU A 82 -11.97 16.01 -55.37
N ASP A 83 -12.90 15.34 -54.71
CA ASP A 83 -14.32 15.65 -54.81
C ASP A 83 -15.15 14.93 -53.74
N THR A 84 -16.24 15.63 -53.41
CA THR A 84 -17.19 15.53 -52.31
C THR A 84 -18.21 14.38 -52.41
N VAL A 85 -19.07 14.30 -51.37
CA VAL A 85 -20.36 13.56 -51.19
C VAL A 85 -20.22 12.18 -50.50
N GLY A 86 -20.89 11.87 -49.39
CA GLY A 86 -21.84 12.59 -48.54
C GLY A 86 -22.13 11.74 -47.29
N GLN A 87 -22.23 12.35 -46.11
CA GLN A 87 -22.64 11.69 -44.87
C GLN A 87 -24.12 11.99 -44.55
N PRO A 88 -24.84 11.07 -43.89
CA PRO A 88 -26.24 11.25 -43.57
C PRO A 88 -26.43 12.26 -42.45
N ILE A 89 -27.35 13.18 -42.68
CA ILE A 89 -27.85 14.18 -41.74
C ILE A 89 -28.69 13.46 -40.68
N ILE A 90 -28.26 13.52 -39.42
CA ILE A 90 -29.15 13.39 -38.28
C ILE A 90 -29.35 14.80 -37.73
N THR A 91 -30.54 15.34 -37.94
CA THR A 91 -30.97 16.64 -37.42
C THR A 91 -31.08 16.59 -35.89
N GLU A 92 -30.27 17.38 -35.19
CA GLU A 92 -30.53 17.75 -33.80
C GLU A 92 -31.69 18.75 -33.71
N PRO A 93 -32.48 18.74 -32.63
CA PRO A 93 -33.39 19.84 -32.34
C PRO A 93 -32.58 21.07 -31.91
N VAL A 94 -32.91 22.21 -32.53
CA VAL A 94 -32.42 23.55 -32.19
C VAL A 94 -32.54 23.79 -30.68
N ARG A 95 -31.41 23.79 -29.98
CA ARG A 95 -31.32 24.42 -28.66
C ARG A 95 -30.98 25.88 -28.88
N GLU A 96 -31.92 26.73 -28.52
CA GLU A 96 -31.71 28.17 -28.39
C GLU A 96 -30.41 28.43 -27.62
N SER A 97 -29.63 29.38 -28.12
CA SER A 97 -28.34 29.83 -27.60
C SER A 97 -28.49 30.55 -26.26
N GLY A 98 -28.94 29.84 -25.24
CA GLY A 98 -28.81 30.24 -23.86
C GLY A 98 -27.33 30.14 -23.49
N GLN A 99 -26.65 31.28 -23.41
CA GLN A 99 -25.32 31.36 -22.84
C GLN A 99 -25.42 30.89 -21.38
N VAL A 100 -25.02 29.64 -21.12
CA VAL A 100 -24.93 29.11 -19.76
C VAL A 100 -23.70 29.74 -19.13
N THR A 101 -23.89 30.90 -18.52
CA THR A 101 -22.90 31.48 -17.60
C THR A 101 -22.87 30.58 -16.36
N TYR A 102 -21.91 29.66 -16.34
CA TYR A 102 -21.51 29.03 -15.08
C TYR A 102 -20.80 30.12 -14.27
N THR A 103 -21.53 30.79 -13.38
CA THR A 103 -20.91 31.45 -12.24
C THR A 103 -20.36 30.34 -11.37
N ALA A 104 -19.12 29.91 -11.66
CA ALA A 104 -18.37 29.09 -10.72
C ALA A 104 -18.37 29.90 -9.41
N LYS A 105 -19.11 29.44 -8.40
CA LYS A 105 -18.92 29.91 -7.03
C LYS A 105 -17.42 29.78 -6.82
N HIS A 106 -16.71 30.91 -6.65
CA HIS A 106 -15.33 30.88 -6.23
C HIS A 106 -15.33 30.07 -4.94
N ALA A 107 -14.76 28.85 -4.97
CA ALA A 107 -14.64 28.09 -3.75
C ALA A 107 -13.72 28.92 -2.85
N GLU A 108 -14.26 29.30 -1.70
CA GLU A 108 -13.58 30.20 -0.79
C GLU A 108 -12.36 29.47 -0.22
N VAL A 109 -11.22 30.16 -0.24
CA VAL A 109 -10.06 29.74 0.53
C VAL A 109 -10.43 29.91 1.99
N ASP A 110 -10.46 28.80 2.72
CA ASP A 110 -10.65 28.82 4.15
C ASP A 110 -9.31 29.21 4.82
N ALA A 111 -9.31 30.32 5.55
CA ALA A 111 -8.09 30.87 6.15
C ALA A 111 -7.50 29.95 7.22
N GLU A 112 -8.35 29.22 7.96
CA GLU A 112 -7.90 28.28 8.97
C GLU A 112 -7.29 27.02 8.35
N ALA A 113 -7.89 26.53 7.27
CA ALA A 113 -7.36 25.44 6.47
C ALA A 113 -6.02 25.84 5.83
N ALA A 114 -5.91 27.06 5.28
CA ALA A 114 -4.65 27.58 4.73
C ALA A 114 -3.54 27.62 5.79
N GLU A 115 -3.84 28.10 7.00
CA GLU A 115 -2.87 28.14 8.10
C GLU A 115 -2.51 26.73 8.59
N ARG A 116 -3.48 25.81 8.69
CA ARG A 116 -3.22 24.40 9.01
C ARG A 116 -2.32 23.75 7.97
N VAL A 117 -2.58 23.95 6.68
CA VAL A 117 -1.73 23.44 5.58
C VAL A 117 -0.30 23.96 5.72
N LYS A 118 -0.14 25.25 6.03
CA LYS A 118 1.17 25.85 6.27
C LYS A 118 1.87 25.23 7.49
N ARG A 119 1.19 25.06 8.62
CA ARG A 119 1.73 24.38 9.81
C ARG A 119 2.17 22.95 9.50
N HIS A 120 1.34 22.18 8.78
CA HIS A 120 1.69 20.84 8.34
C HIS A 120 2.93 20.83 7.45
N GLU A 121 3.03 21.76 6.51
CA GLU A 121 4.19 21.89 5.63
C GLU A 121 5.48 22.24 6.42
N GLU A 122 5.40 23.18 7.35
CA GLU A 122 6.51 23.54 8.23
C GLU A 122 6.93 22.36 9.11
N HIS A 123 5.97 21.62 9.68
CA HIS A 123 6.23 20.44 10.51
C HIS A 123 6.92 19.33 9.71
N VAL A 124 6.37 18.96 8.56
CA VAL A 124 6.92 17.92 7.68
C VAL A 124 8.33 18.29 7.18
N LYS A 125 8.57 19.57 6.92
CA LYS A 125 9.88 20.08 6.51
C LYS A 125 10.95 19.91 7.59
N GLN A 126 10.60 19.92 8.88
CA GLN A 126 11.56 19.66 9.97
C GLN A 126 12.13 18.23 9.91
N PHE A 127 11.41 17.29 9.30
CA PHE A 127 11.86 15.92 9.07
C PHE A 127 12.62 15.75 7.75
N GLY A 128 12.80 16.82 6.96
CA GLY A 128 13.45 16.77 5.65
C GLY A 128 12.58 16.21 4.52
N ILE A 129 11.27 16.12 4.73
CA ILE A 129 10.33 15.68 3.71
C ILE A 129 9.92 16.90 2.88
N ALA A 130 10.15 16.83 1.56
CA ALA A 130 9.69 17.84 0.61
C ALA A 130 8.37 17.38 -0.02
N MET A 131 7.30 18.15 0.21
CA MET A 131 5.99 17.89 -0.40
C MET A 131 5.81 18.72 -1.67
N ALA A 132 5.10 18.15 -2.65
CA ALA A 132 4.66 18.91 -3.80
C ALA A 132 3.67 20.02 -3.37
N PRO A 133 3.69 21.20 -4.03
CA PRO A 133 2.68 22.21 -3.80
C PRO A 133 1.31 21.73 -4.30
N PRO A 134 0.20 22.09 -3.63
CA PRO A 134 -1.13 21.77 -4.14
C PRO A 134 -1.41 22.50 -5.46
N ILE A 135 -2.26 21.89 -6.30
CA ILE A 135 -2.67 22.46 -7.59
C ILE A 135 -3.53 23.71 -7.38
N TYR A 136 -4.30 23.72 -6.30
CA TYR A 136 -5.10 24.85 -5.86
C TYR A 136 -4.38 25.58 -4.72
N ALA A 137 -4.70 26.85 -4.51
CA ALA A 137 -4.12 27.59 -3.40
C ALA A 137 -4.38 26.85 -2.07
N PRO A 138 -3.38 26.80 -1.16
CA PRO A 138 -3.56 26.23 0.17
C PRO A 138 -4.83 26.76 0.85
N GLY A 139 -5.64 25.85 1.42
CA GLY A 139 -6.90 26.20 2.07
C GLY A 139 -8.13 26.19 1.15
N PHE A 140 -7.99 25.88 -0.14
CA PHE A 140 -9.15 25.59 -1.00
C PHE A 140 -9.88 24.34 -0.48
N VAL A 141 -11.06 24.53 0.11
CA VAL A 141 -11.85 23.44 0.69
C VAL A 141 -12.23 22.43 -0.40
N THR A 142 -12.13 21.16 -0.08
CA THR A 142 -12.50 20.07 -0.96
C THR A 142 -14.00 20.11 -1.24
N GLU A 143 -14.37 19.78 -2.47
CA GLU A 143 -15.77 19.57 -2.82
C GLU A 143 -16.27 18.27 -2.16
N LYS A 144 -17.59 18.06 -2.20
CA LYS A 144 -18.22 16.86 -1.64
C LYS A 144 -17.50 15.56 -2.04
N LEU A 145 -17.10 15.44 -3.30
CA LEU A 145 -16.36 14.27 -3.80
C LEU A 145 -15.02 14.06 -3.08
N GLY A 146 -14.31 15.12 -2.73
CA GLY A 146 -13.08 15.03 -1.94
C GLY A 146 -13.32 14.56 -0.52
N GLY A 147 -14.41 15.02 0.11
CA GLY A 147 -14.88 14.49 1.40
C GLY A 147 -15.25 13.00 1.31
N ASP A 148 -16.03 12.61 0.31
CA ASP A 148 -16.41 11.20 0.08
C ASP A 148 -15.15 10.31 -0.10
N ASN A 149 -14.16 10.78 -0.87
CA ASN A 149 -12.89 10.09 -1.07
C ASN A 149 -12.05 10.00 0.22
N PHE A 150 -12.08 11.03 1.07
CA PHE A 150 -11.42 11.00 2.38
C PHE A 150 -12.01 9.92 3.26
N HIS A 151 -13.35 9.85 3.35
CA HIS A 151 -14.04 8.84 4.14
C HIS A 151 -13.81 7.43 3.60
N LEU A 152 -13.81 7.25 2.28
CA LEU A 152 -13.46 5.97 1.66
C LEU A 152 -12.03 5.55 2.02
N SER A 153 -11.07 6.48 1.90
CA SER A 153 -9.68 6.26 2.27
C SER A 153 -9.52 5.91 3.76
N HIS A 154 -10.26 6.59 4.65
CA HIS A 154 -10.27 6.31 6.08
C HIS A 154 -10.85 4.92 6.36
N LYS A 155 -11.98 4.57 5.74
CA LYS A 155 -12.60 3.25 5.85
C LYS A 155 -11.64 2.14 5.41
N GLN A 156 -10.98 2.31 4.26
CA GLN A 156 -9.99 1.34 3.76
C GLN A 156 -8.83 1.18 4.74
N HIS A 157 -8.37 2.28 5.36
CA HIS A 157 -7.33 2.21 6.40
C HIS A 157 -7.82 1.44 7.64
N ARG A 158 -9.06 1.67 8.09
CA ARG A 158 -9.66 0.95 9.22
C ARG A 158 -9.84 -0.54 8.97
N GLU A 159 -10.05 -0.94 7.71
CA GLU A 159 -10.13 -2.34 7.26
C GLU A 159 -8.75 -3.03 7.19
N MET A 160 -7.65 -2.27 7.22
CA MET A 160 -6.31 -2.87 7.27
C MET A 160 -6.03 -3.50 8.65
N PRO A 161 -5.26 -4.61 8.69
CA PRO A 161 -4.81 -5.20 9.93
C PRO A 161 -3.90 -4.23 10.69
N MET A 162 -3.76 -4.47 11.99
CA MET A 162 -2.75 -3.76 12.77
C MET A 162 -1.36 -4.13 12.24
N THR A 163 -0.44 -3.16 12.23
CA THR A 163 0.93 -3.40 11.71
C THR A 163 1.60 -4.59 12.39
N VAL A 164 1.36 -4.77 13.70
CA VAL A 164 1.89 -5.88 14.51
C VAL A 164 1.39 -7.25 14.04
N GLU A 165 0.13 -7.33 13.58
CA GLU A 165 -0.46 -8.57 13.03
C GLU A 165 0.16 -8.90 11.67
N GLY A 166 0.36 -7.89 10.82
CA GLY A 166 1.05 -8.06 9.54
C GLY A 166 2.48 -8.55 9.71
N LEU A 167 3.22 -7.99 10.68
CA LEU A 167 4.57 -8.44 11.03
C LEU A 167 4.58 -9.90 11.53
N GLN A 168 3.56 -10.29 12.30
CA GLN A 168 3.40 -11.68 12.73
C GLN A 168 3.21 -12.62 11.53
N GLY A 169 2.41 -12.22 10.53
CA GLY A 169 2.27 -12.96 9.28
C GLY A 169 3.60 -13.17 8.53
N ILE A 170 4.46 -12.15 8.47
CA ILE A 170 5.81 -12.28 7.87
C ILE A 170 6.66 -13.29 8.67
N LYS A 171 6.66 -13.19 10.00
CA LYS A 171 7.41 -14.11 10.87
C LYS A 171 6.99 -15.55 10.63
N ASP A 172 5.68 -15.81 10.57
CA ASP A 172 5.15 -17.15 10.39
C ASP A 172 5.47 -17.70 8.99
N ALA A 173 5.34 -16.88 7.94
CA ALA A 173 5.70 -17.25 6.58
C ALA A 173 7.18 -17.64 6.44
N VAL A 174 8.09 -16.81 6.96
CA VAL A 174 9.54 -17.06 6.89
C VAL A 174 9.96 -18.24 7.77
N ARG A 175 9.36 -18.42 8.95
CA ARG A 175 9.62 -19.59 9.80
C ARG A 175 9.15 -20.89 9.16
N ALA A 176 8.04 -20.87 8.42
CA ALA A 176 7.55 -22.02 7.67
C ALA A 176 8.53 -22.50 6.58
N GLU A 177 9.38 -21.60 6.06
CA GLU A 177 10.44 -21.94 5.12
C GLU A 177 11.59 -22.78 5.74
N LYS A 178 11.63 -22.96 7.07
CA LYS A 178 12.67 -23.74 7.79
C LYS A 178 14.08 -23.46 7.27
N ARG A 179 14.41 -22.17 7.26
CA ARG A 179 15.67 -21.65 6.73
C ARG A 179 16.86 -22.22 7.48
N LEU A 180 17.94 -22.46 6.75
CA LEU A 180 19.20 -22.94 7.27
C LEU A 180 20.35 -22.37 6.45
N ASP A 181 21.34 -21.82 7.13
CA ASP A 181 22.58 -21.42 6.49
C ASP A 181 23.55 -22.59 6.46
N LEU A 182 24.12 -22.84 5.28
CA LEU A 182 25.13 -23.87 5.07
C LEU A 182 26.44 -23.19 4.65
N THR A 183 27.53 -23.47 5.35
CA THR A 183 28.87 -23.15 4.86
C THR A 183 29.27 -24.21 3.86
N LEU A 184 29.55 -23.79 2.62
CA LEU A 184 29.88 -24.67 1.50
C LEU A 184 31.22 -24.29 0.89
N HIS A 185 31.94 -25.32 0.43
CA HIS A 185 33.11 -25.18 -0.43
C HIS A 185 32.69 -25.47 -1.88
N PRO A 186 32.94 -24.57 -2.85
CA PRO A 186 32.56 -24.79 -4.24
C PRO A 186 33.05 -26.11 -4.80
N GLN A 187 34.32 -26.47 -4.56
CA GLN A 187 34.90 -27.71 -5.09
C GLN A 187 34.21 -28.99 -4.58
N ARG A 188 33.47 -28.92 -3.47
CA ARG A 188 32.67 -30.02 -2.92
C ARG A 188 31.24 -30.05 -3.45
N LEU A 189 30.89 -29.16 -4.38
CA LEU A 189 29.59 -29.14 -5.05
C LEU A 189 29.70 -29.76 -6.43
N ARG A 190 28.67 -30.50 -6.80
CA ARG A 190 28.45 -30.98 -8.15
C ARG A 190 27.01 -30.71 -8.54
N MET A 191 26.81 -30.39 -9.81
CA MET A 191 25.49 -30.29 -10.41
C MET A 191 25.19 -31.60 -11.14
N LEU A 192 24.03 -32.19 -10.87
CA LEU A 192 23.52 -33.36 -11.56
C LEU A 192 22.94 -32.96 -12.93
N PRO A 193 22.78 -33.91 -13.88
CA PRO A 193 22.19 -33.61 -15.20
C PRO A 193 20.75 -33.06 -15.16
N ASN A 194 20.05 -33.17 -14.03
CA ASN A 194 18.74 -32.56 -13.82
C ASN A 194 18.82 -31.13 -13.24
N GLY A 195 20.01 -30.54 -13.16
CA GLY A 195 20.26 -29.18 -12.66
C GLY A 195 20.31 -29.04 -11.14
N LEU A 196 20.11 -30.11 -10.38
CA LEU A 196 20.19 -30.07 -8.91
C LEU A 196 21.64 -30.09 -8.44
N LEU A 197 21.94 -29.33 -7.39
CA LEU A 197 23.23 -29.41 -6.71
C LEU A 197 23.23 -30.58 -5.71
N TYR A 198 24.37 -31.22 -5.51
CA TYR A 198 24.60 -32.09 -4.37
C TYR A 198 26.01 -31.91 -3.83
N ARG A 199 26.20 -32.25 -2.55
CA ARG A 199 27.50 -32.18 -1.89
C ARG A 199 28.22 -33.52 -2.03
N VAL A 200 29.49 -33.47 -2.43
CA VAL A 200 30.35 -34.65 -2.64
C VAL A 200 30.85 -35.24 -1.32
N ASP A 201 30.71 -34.52 -0.21
CA ASP A 201 31.13 -34.95 1.14
C ASP A 201 30.26 -36.05 1.77
N GLY A 202 29.31 -36.62 1.02
CA GLY A 202 28.65 -37.87 1.36
C GLY A 202 27.39 -37.73 2.21
N ALA A 203 26.84 -36.52 2.39
CA ALA A 203 25.52 -36.36 3.00
C ALA A 203 24.45 -37.11 2.19
N LYS A 204 23.87 -38.14 2.78
CA LYS A 204 22.81 -38.97 2.19
C LYS A 204 21.49 -38.78 2.91
N ASN A 205 20.39 -38.95 2.19
CA ASN A 205 19.05 -39.11 2.75
C ASN A 205 18.96 -40.47 3.50
N PRO A 206 17.92 -40.70 4.34
CA PRO A 206 17.74 -41.98 5.04
C PRO A 206 17.68 -43.20 4.12
N ASP A 207 17.27 -43.02 2.86
CA ASP A 207 17.23 -44.04 1.81
C ASP A 207 18.59 -44.27 1.11
N GLY A 208 19.65 -43.60 1.55
CA GLY A 208 21.00 -43.72 0.99
C GLY A 208 21.25 -42.89 -0.28
N THR A 209 20.26 -42.16 -0.80
CA THR A 209 20.43 -41.28 -1.97
C THR A 209 21.23 -40.02 -1.60
N PRO A 210 21.99 -39.42 -2.53
CA PRO A 210 22.68 -38.16 -2.27
C PRO A 210 21.68 -37.06 -1.90
N ARG A 211 21.98 -36.29 -0.85
CA ARG A 211 21.14 -35.16 -0.48
C ARG A 211 21.32 -34.03 -1.49
N THR A 212 20.32 -33.81 -2.32
CA THR A 212 20.30 -32.76 -3.34
C THR A 212 19.74 -31.45 -2.78
N ILE A 213 20.12 -30.35 -3.42
CA ILE A 213 19.70 -28.99 -3.11
C ILE A 213 19.36 -28.32 -4.45
N VAL A 214 18.18 -27.72 -4.53
CA VAL A 214 17.76 -26.92 -5.68
C VAL A 214 18.55 -25.61 -5.69
N LEU A 215 19.04 -25.16 -6.83
CA LEU A 215 19.65 -23.84 -6.95
C LEU A 215 18.64 -22.88 -7.59
N GLU A 216 18.13 -21.93 -6.82
CA GLU A 216 17.20 -20.93 -7.35
C GLU A 216 17.92 -19.93 -8.24
N GLY A 217 17.18 -19.23 -9.11
CA GLY A 217 17.77 -18.28 -10.08
C GLY A 217 18.64 -17.21 -9.42
N ASN A 218 18.19 -16.65 -8.30
CA ASN A 218 18.98 -15.68 -7.55
C ASN A 218 20.22 -16.31 -6.89
N GLY A 219 20.08 -17.52 -6.33
CA GLY A 219 21.20 -18.30 -5.80
C GLY A 219 22.27 -18.57 -6.86
N LEU A 220 21.87 -18.96 -8.08
CA LEU A 220 22.78 -19.15 -9.22
C LEU A 220 23.53 -17.86 -9.57
N ARG A 221 22.80 -16.74 -9.72
CA ARG A 221 23.41 -15.44 -10.04
C ARG A 221 24.48 -15.05 -9.03
N GLN A 222 24.17 -15.18 -7.75
CA GLN A 222 25.09 -14.81 -6.67
C GLN A 222 26.27 -15.77 -6.54
N LEU A 223 26.05 -17.06 -6.80
CA LEU A 223 27.10 -18.06 -6.84
C LEU A 223 28.12 -17.73 -7.94
N CYS A 224 27.66 -17.46 -9.16
CA CYS A 224 28.53 -17.06 -10.27
C CYS A 224 29.26 -15.75 -9.99
N ALA A 225 28.57 -14.74 -9.45
CA ALA A 225 29.19 -13.44 -9.12
C ALA A 225 30.33 -13.56 -8.10
N ARG A 226 30.25 -14.54 -7.20
CA ARG A 226 31.30 -14.82 -6.20
C ARG A 226 32.51 -15.56 -6.77
N MET A 227 32.31 -16.26 -7.87
CA MET A 227 33.33 -17.02 -8.58
C MET A 227 33.56 -16.41 -9.95
N THR A 228 33.69 -15.06 -9.99
CA THR A 228 33.74 -14.29 -11.24
C THR A 228 34.87 -14.73 -12.17
N ASP A 229 35.99 -15.20 -11.62
CA ASP A 229 37.12 -15.71 -12.43
C ASP A 229 36.77 -17.00 -13.19
N GLN A 230 35.93 -17.85 -12.61
CA GLN A 230 35.48 -19.12 -13.22
C GLN A 230 34.16 -18.96 -14.00
N PHE A 231 33.35 -17.96 -13.64
CA PHE A 231 32.01 -17.71 -14.18
C PHE A 231 31.80 -16.22 -14.53
N PRO A 232 32.62 -15.63 -15.42
CA PRO A 232 32.55 -14.20 -15.73
C PRO A 232 31.22 -13.88 -16.42
N ARG A 233 30.32 -13.19 -15.71
CA ARG A 233 28.96 -12.85 -16.20
C ARG A 233 28.17 -14.07 -16.70
N ALA A 234 28.50 -15.27 -16.22
CA ALA A 234 27.97 -16.51 -16.78
C ALA A 234 26.57 -16.88 -16.26
N ALA A 235 26.02 -16.16 -15.30
CA ALA A 235 24.76 -16.56 -14.66
C ALA A 235 23.57 -16.58 -15.63
N GLU A 236 23.44 -15.55 -16.47
CA GLU A 236 22.38 -15.48 -17.49
C GLU A 236 22.55 -16.59 -18.51
N PHE A 237 23.77 -16.80 -19.01
CA PHE A 237 24.11 -17.90 -19.90
C PHE A 237 23.74 -19.27 -19.29
N LEU A 238 24.18 -19.54 -18.06
CA LEU A 238 23.87 -20.80 -17.39
C LEU A 238 22.36 -20.98 -17.15
N SER A 239 21.61 -19.89 -16.94
CA SER A 239 20.18 -19.96 -16.67
C SER A 239 19.33 -20.39 -17.87
N VAL A 240 19.82 -20.15 -19.09
CA VAL A 240 19.14 -20.53 -20.35
C VAL A 240 19.58 -21.88 -20.91
N LEU A 241 20.69 -22.44 -20.41
CA LEU A 241 21.14 -23.78 -20.81
C LEU A 241 20.20 -24.87 -20.30
N ASP A 242 20.07 -25.92 -21.10
CA ASP A 242 19.47 -27.18 -20.67
C ASP A 242 20.17 -27.72 -19.40
N PRO A 243 19.43 -28.39 -18.50
CA PRO A 243 19.98 -28.80 -17.21
C PRO A 243 21.24 -29.68 -17.30
N ALA A 244 21.35 -30.53 -18.33
CA ALA A 244 22.50 -31.40 -18.54
C ALA A 244 23.75 -30.61 -18.95
N ASP A 245 23.61 -29.70 -19.92
CA ASP A 245 24.70 -28.84 -20.40
C ASP A 245 25.16 -27.88 -19.31
N ARG A 246 24.21 -27.31 -18.56
CA ARG A 246 24.49 -26.49 -17.39
C ARG A 246 25.34 -27.26 -16.37
N ALA A 247 24.99 -28.52 -16.11
CA ALA A 247 25.71 -29.36 -15.17
C ALA A 247 27.15 -29.64 -15.65
N GLU A 248 27.33 -29.93 -16.94
CA GLU A 248 28.66 -30.15 -17.53
C GLU A 248 29.54 -28.90 -17.38
N VAL A 249 29.04 -27.74 -17.83
CA VAL A 249 29.77 -26.46 -17.76
C VAL A 249 30.09 -26.11 -16.31
N PHE A 250 29.11 -26.21 -15.41
CA PHE A 250 29.29 -25.91 -14.00
C PHE A 250 30.36 -26.81 -13.36
N ASN A 251 30.27 -28.13 -13.55
CA ASN A 251 31.20 -29.09 -12.96
C ASN A 251 32.63 -28.92 -13.51
N LYS A 252 32.77 -28.58 -14.80
CA LYS A 252 34.08 -28.33 -15.43
C LYS A 252 34.77 -27.08 -14.89
N GLN A 253 34.02 -26.06 -14.51
CA GLN A 253 34.60 -24.82 -13.98
C GLN A 253 34.80 -24.85 -12.46
N ILE A 254 33.89 -25.48 -11.71
CA ILE A 254 33.92 -25.43 -10.25
C ILE A 254 35.15 -26.12 -9.63
N VAL A 255 35.75 -27.08 -10.33
CA VAL A 255 37.00 -27.74 -9.92
C VAL A 255 38.22 -26.81 -9.93
N LYS A 256 38.12 -25.64 -10.59
CA LYS A 256 39.20 -24.64 -10.69
C LYS A 256 39.13 -23.56 -9.61
N VAL A 257 38.06 -23.54 -8.82
CA VAL A 257 37.91 -22.57 -7.71
C VAL A 257 38.88 -22.94 -6.60
N ASP A 258 39.39 -21.96 -5.86
CA ASP A 258 40.26 -22.20 -4.70
C ASP A 258 39.61 -23.21 -3.71
N PRO A 259 40.31 -24.31 -3.33
CA PRO A 259 39.79 -25.31 -2.39
C PRO A 259 39.43 -24.73 -1.01
N ASP A 260 40.12 -23.68 -0.58
CA ASP A 260 39.93 -23.04 0.72
C ASP A 260 38.84 -21.95 0.67
N TYR A 261 38.32 -21.64 -0.53
CA TYR A 261 37.23 -20.69 -0.66
C TYR A 261 35.94 -21.25 -0.05
N GLU A 262 35.36 -20.47 0.86
CA GLU A 262 34.10 -20.77 1.50
C GLU A 262 33.07 -19.67 1.28
N PHE A 263 31.83 -20.07 1.15
CA PHE A 263 30.70 -19.17 1.14
C PHE A 263 29.56 -19.72 1.99
N LYS A 264 28.63 -18.83 2.35
CA LYS A 264 27.41 -19.19 3.06
C LYS A 264 26.27 -19.28 2.06
N ALA A 265 25.74 -20.48 1.86
CA ALA A 265 24.49 -20.71 1.12
C ALA A 265 23.32 -20.55 2.08
N ARG A 266 22.46 -19.57 1.82
CA ARG A 266 21.20 -19.44 2.55
C ARG A 266 20.18 -20.35 1.89
N THR A 267 19.63 -21.27 2.67
CA THR A 267 18.73 -22.29 2.16
C THR A 267 17.36 -22.24 2.82
N ARG A 268 16.34 -22.71 2.10
CA ARG A 268 14.96 -22.86 2.58
C ARG A 268 14.36 -24.19 2.11
N LEU A 269 13.25 -24.60 2.73
CA LEU A 269 12.40 -25.66 2.21
C LEU A 269 11.31 -25.04 1.33
N SER A 270 11.15 -25.55 0.12
CA SER A 270 9.99 -25.26 -0.72
C SER A 270 8.76 -26.03 -0.24
N ALA A 271 7.59 -25.69 -0.77
CA ALA A 271 6.31 -26.33 -0.42
C ALA A 271 6.31 -27.86 -0.64
N ASN A 272 7.10 -28.37 -1.58
CA ASN A 272 7.29 -29.80 -1.83
C ASN A 272 8.33 -30.47 -0.92
N GLY A 273 8.85 -29.75 0.09
CA GLY A 273 9.83 -30.25 1.06
C GLY A 273 11.27 -30.32 0.55
N MET A 274 11.55 -29.93 -0.70
CA MET A 274 12.92 -29.87 -1.21
C MET A 274 13.67 -28.68 -0.61
N ARG A 275 14.96 -28.86 -0.31
CA ARG A 275 15.81 -27.76 0.13
C ARG A 275 16.36 -27.02 -1.08
N SER A 276 16.27 -25.69 -1.08
CA SER A 276 16.76 -24.82 -2.14
C SER A 276 17.74 -23.77 -1.61
N VAL A 277 18.72 -23.38 -2.42
CA VAL A 277 19.60 -22.23 -2.19
C VAL A 277 18.98 -21.02 -2.86
N TYR A 278 18.44 -20.09 -2.07
CA TYR A 278 17.82 -18.86 -2.58
C TYR A 278 18.80 -17.68 -2.63
N ALA A 279 19.87 -17.73 -1.83
CA ALA A 279 20.91 -16.71 -1.80
C ALA A 279 22.30 -17.29 -1.45
N VAL A 280 23.34 -16.63 -1.93
CA VAL A 280 24.74 -16.97 -1.70
C VAL A 280 25.49 -15.74 -1.21
N VAL A 281 25.94 -15.80 0.05
CA VAL A 281 26.51 -14.66 0.78
C VAL A 281 27.88 -15.00 1.37
N GLY A 282 28.57 -13.98 1.88
CA GLY A 282 29.93 -14.10 2.41
C GLY A 282 29.90 -14.96 3.66
N LYS A 283 30.99 -15.67 3.94
CA LYS A 283 31.13 -16.42 5.19
C LYS A 283 30.83 -15.54 6.42
N THR A 284 31.28 -14.28 6.37
CA THR A 284 31.10 -13.27 7.41
C THR A 284 29.78 -12.49 7.33
N TYR A 285 28.90 -12.79 6.37
CA TYR A 285 27.63 -12.07 6.25
C TYR A 285 26.72 -12.44 7.42
N SER A 286 26.27 -11.42 8.16
CA SER A 286 25.35 -11.61 9.30
C SER A 286 23.99 -12.10 8.80
N THR A 287 23.45 -13.11 9.47
CA THR A 287 22.16 -13.68 9.11
C THR A 287 21.06 -12.85 9.77
N PHE A 288 20.56 -11.87 9.02
CA PHE A 288 19.31 -11.18 9.35
C PHE A 288 18.27 -11.70 8.37
N ASP A 289 17.43 -12.62 8.84
CA ASP A 289 16.24 -13.05 8.13
C ASP A 289 15.09 -12.07 8.41
N ALA A 290 14.15 -11.97 7.47
CA ALA A 290 12.98 -11.11 7.55
C ALA A 290 12.11 -11.40 8.78
N ASP A 291 12.06 -12.63 9.29
CA ASP A 291 11.36 -12.93 10.55
C ASP A 291 12.04 -12.26 11.75
N ARG A 292 13.38 -12.21 11.78
CA ARG A 292 14.12 -11.54 12.84
C ARG A 292 13.97 -10.03 12.78
N ILE A 293 13.96 -9.44 11.59
CA ILE A 293 13.71 -8.01 11.45
C ILE A 293 12.25 -7.69 11.82
N ALA A 294 11.30 -8.52 11.38
CA ALA A 294 9.90 -8.36 11.76
C ALA A 294 9.66 -8.53 13.27
N GLU A 295 10.40 -9.43 13.92
CA GLU A 295 10.41 -9.60 15.38
C GLU A 295 10.89 -8.31 16.08
N VAL A 296 12.01 -7.74 15.66
CA VAL A 296 12.52 -6.47 16.22
C VAL A 296 11.55 -5.31 15.97
N LEU A 297 10.93 -5.25 14.78
CA LEU A 297 9.93 -4.23 14.47
C LEU A 297 8.64 -4.39 15.28
N SER A 298 8.32 -5.60 15.73
CA SER A 298 7.06 -5.88 16.42
C SER A 298 6.95 -5.15 17.76
N ASP A 299 8.06 -5.00 18.49
CA ASP A 299 8.06 -4.43 19.84
C ASP A 299 7.68 -2.93 19.85
N PRO A 300 8.33 -2.03 19.09
CA PRO A 300 7.93 -0.62 19.09
C PRO A 300 6.50 -0.42 18.54
N PHE A 301 6.05 -1.24 17.57
CA PHE A 301 4.67 -1.16 17.11
C PHE A 301 3.66 -1.72 18.12
N ARG A 302 4.05 -2.70 18.95
CA ARG A 302 3.21 -3.18 20.06
C ARG A 302 3.08 -2.13 21.14
N GLU A 303 4.17 -1.43 21.47
CA GLU A 303 4.13 -0.28 22.39
C GLU A 303 3.19 0.81 21.87
N MET A 304 3.30 1.16 20.58
CA MET A 304 2.35 2.08 19.93
C MET A 304 0.91 1.54 19.96
N GLN A 305 0.70 0.25 19.78
CA GLN A 305 -0.63 -0.34 19.87
C GLN A 305 -1.24 -0.19 21.27
N ILE A 306 -0.42 -0.36 22.32
CA ILE A 306 -0.84 -0.14 23.71
C ILE A 306 -1.13 1.34 23.96
N GLU A 307 -0.28 2.25 23.47
CA GLU A 307 -0.42 3.70 23.68
C GLU A 307 -1.61 4.31 22.92
N PHE A 308 -1.79 3.94 21.65
CA PHE A 308 -2.78 4.55 20.75
C PHE A 308 -4.08 3.75 20.60
N GLY A 309 -4.13 2.52 21.11
CA GLY A 309 -5.32 1.64 21.03
C GLY A 309 -5.78 1.43 19.59
N GLU A 310 -7.03 1.77 19.30
CA GLU A 310 -7.61 1.63 17.96
C GLU A 310 -6.97 2.57 16.91
N ASN A 311 -6.26 3.61 17.35
CA ASN A 311 -5.57 4.58 16.49
C ASN A 311 -4.10 4.24 16.26
N ALA A 312 -3.68 3.05 16.69
CA ALA A 312 -2.37 2.50 16.36
C ALA A 312 -2.18 2.42 14.84
N PRO A 313 -0.92 2.40 14.35
CA PRO A 313 -0.66 2.32 12.93
C PRO A 313 -1.20 1.00 12.37
N ARG A 314 -1.96 1.13 11.29
CA ARG A 314 -2.44 0.01 10.48
C ARG A 314 -1.67 -0.02 9.18
N GLY A 315 -1.59 -1.19 8.58
CA GLY A 315 -1.11 -1.21 7.21
C GLY A 315 -0.68 -2.57 6.74
N LEU A 316 0.18 -2.52 5.73
CA LEU A 316 0.44 -3.65 4.85
C LEU A 316 1.84 -4.20 5.12
N ALA A 317 1.89 -5.46 5.52
CA ALA A 317 3.12 -6.23 5.62
C ALA A 317 3.16 -7.23 4.45
N LEU A 318 4.06 -6.98 3.50
CA LEU A 318 4.29 -7.84 2.35
C LEU A 318 5.60 -8.59 2.53
N TYR A 319 5.57 -9.87 2.24
CA TYR A 319 6.75 -10.70 2.08
C TYR A 319 6.67 -11.40 0.72
N GLN A 320 7.72 -11.26 -0.08
CA GLN A 320 7.85 -11.89 -1.40
C GLN A 320 8.88 -13.02 -1.31
N PRO A 321 8.44 -14.29 -1.35
CA PRO A 321 9.38 -15.41 -1.24
C PRO A 321 10.42 -15.42 -2.35
N ASP A 322 10.04 -15.09 -3.59
CA ASP A 322 10.91 -15.25 -4.77
C ASP A 322 12.21 -14.46 -4.69
N ASP A 323 12.16 -13.23 -4.15
CA ASP A 323 13.33 -12.38 -3.94
C ASP A 323 13.67 -12.18 -2.46
N SER A 324 12.97 -12.89 -1.58
CA SER A 324 13.08 -12.80 -0.12
C SER A 324 13.06 -11.35 0.38
N SER A 325 12.29 -10.49 -0.30
CA SER A 325 12.09 -9.10 0.11
C SER A 325 10.89 -8.99 1.04
N MET A 326 10.98 -8.03 1.97
CA MET A 326 9.87 -7.63 2.80
C MET A 326 9.65 -6.13 2.72
N ARG A 327 8.39 -5.73 2.81
CA ARG A 327 7.96 -4.34 2.94
C ARG A 327 6.88 -4.25 4.00
N VAL A 328 7.03 -3.30 4.91
CA VAL A 328 6.04 -3.02 5.95
C VAL A 328 5.71 -1.55 5.89
N ASP A 329 4.46 -1.22 5.58
CA ASP A 329 3.95 0.14 5.63
C ASP A 329 3.07 0.27 6.87
N ALA A 330 3.53 1.02 7.86
CA ALA A 330 2.79 1.36 9.08
C ALA A 330 2.22 2.77 8.91
N ILE A 331 0.89 2.89 8.84
CA ILE A 331 0.20 4.11 8.41
C ILE A 331 -0.77 4.57 9.50
N TRP A 332 -0.74 5.86 9.77
CA TRP A 332 -1.76 6.59 10.51
C TRP A 332 -2.61 7.40 9.53
N HIS A 333 -3.90 7.47 9.82
CA HIS A 333 -4.86 8.24 9.05
C HIS A 333 -5.56 9.23 9.98
N ALA A 334 -5.77 10.47 9.52
CA ALA A 334 -6.62 11.40 10.25
C ALA A 334 -8.06 10.84 10.31
N ASP A 335 -8.72 10.88 11.46
CA ASP A 335 -10.10 10.41 11.58
C ASP A 335 -11.07 11.36 10.89
N SER A 336 -10.84 12.66 11.04
CA SER A 336 -11.53 13.71 10.30
C SER A 336 -10.63 14.94 10.16
N ILE A 337 -10.90 15.73 9.12
CA ILE A 337 -10.25 17.02 8.87
C ILE A 337 -11.35 18.03 8.58
N VAL A 338 -11.40 19.06 9.42
CA VAL A 338 -12.29 20.20 9.30
C VAL A 338 -11.94 20.99 8.06
N ASN A 339 -12.94 21.29 7.23
CA ASN A 339 -12.74 22.03 5.99
C ASN A 339 -11.53 21.45 5.25
N LEU A 340 -11.54 20.11 5.08
CA LEU A 340 -10.50 19.39 4.36
C LEU A 340 -10.18 20.17 3.10
N ALA A 341 -8.92 20.50 2.88
CA ALA A 341 -8.52 21.41 1.83
C ALA A 341 -7.42 20.82 0.96
N ALA A 342 -7.26 21.42 -0.22
CA ALA A 342 -6.05 21.25 -1.00
C ALA A 342 -4.84 21.71 -0.17
N GLY A 343 -3.87 20.80 -0.05
CA GLY A 343 -2.66 20.96 0.73
C GLY A 343 -2.65 20.22 2.06
N ASP A 344 -3.79 19.71 2.54
CA ASP A 344 -3.84 18.99 3.82
C ASP A 344 -3.07 17.67 3.77
N VAL A 345 -2.34 17.37 4.85
CA VAL A 345 -1.77 16.05 5.10
C VAL A 345 -2.82 15.23 5.84
N PHE A 346 -3.20 14.09 5.28
CA PHE A 346 -4.27 13.25 5.82
C PHE A 346 -3.85 11.84 6.19
N LYS A 347 -2.64 11.43 5.78
CA LYS A 347 -1.95 10.24 6.29
C LYS A 347 -0.49 10.57 6.57
N ALA A 348 0.08 9.88 7.53
CA ALA A 348 1.51 9.84 7.80
C ALA A 348 1.90 8.40 8.14
N GLY A 349 3.16 8.04 7.97
CA GLY A 349 3.57 6.66 8.15
C GLY A 349 5.06 6.42 8.13
N LEU A 350 5.39 5.15 8.31
CA LEU A 350 6.73 4.61 8.29
C LEU A 350 6.75 3.39 7.37
N ARG A 351 7.67 3.39 6.40
CA ARG A 351 7.88 2.26 5.50
C ARG A 351 9.21 1.62 5.79
N PHE A 352 9.18 0.34 6.12
CA PHE A 352 10.35 -0.51 6.22
C PHE A 352 10.50 -1.37 4.99
N ARG A 353 11.74 -1.52 4.52
CA ARG A 353 12.11 -2.42 3.44
C ARG A 353 13.36 -3.19 3.81
N SER A 354 13.37 -4.49 3.54
CA SER A 354 14.56 -5.34 3.71
C SER A 354 14.57 -6.44 2.65
N SER A 355 15.74 -6.99 2.35
CA SER A 355 15.88 -8.21 1.56
C SER A 355 17.00 -9.06 2.11
N ASP A 356 16.73 -10.35 2.23
CA ASP A 356 17.66 -11.30 2.85
C ASP A 356 18.65 -11.90 1.85
N THR A 357 18.66 -11.40 0.62
CA THR A 357 19.45 -11.96 -0.47
C THR A 357 20.93 -11.60 -0.45
N GLY A 358 21.44 -10.82 0.52
CA GLY A 358 22.87 -10.51 0.58
C GLY A 358 23.31 -9.20 -0.08
N GLY A 359 22.49 -8.67 -0.99
CA GLY A 359 22.73 -7.39 -1.67
C GLY A 359 21.92 -6.22 -1.12
N GLY A 360 21.00 -6.50 -0.18
CA GLY A 360 20.07 -5.53 0.37
C GLY A 360 20.66 -4.60 1.43
N SER A 361 19.85 -3.62 1.81
CA SER A 361 20.00 -2.86 3.04
C SER A 361 18.63 -2.78 3.70
N ILE A 362 18.59 -2.77 5.01
CA ILE A 362 17.40 -2.42 5.77
C ILE A 362 17.20 -0.91 5.62
N LYS A 363 16.04 -0.50 5.12
CA LYS A 363 15.68 0.91 4.92
C LYS A 363 14.43 1.24 5.70
N ALA A 364 14.41 2.44 6.26
CA ALA A 364 13.21 3.03 6.85
C ALA A 364 12.98 4.41 6.24
N ASP A 365 11.77 4.63 5.73
CA ASP A 365 11.35 5.87 5.11
C ASP A 365 10.18 6.45 5.92
N LEU A 366 10.25 7.73 6.30
CA LEU A 366 9.05 8.44 6.74
C LEU A 366 8.20 8.79 5.51
N LEU A 367 6.88 8.67 5.65
CA LEU A 367 5.92 8.89 4.57
C LEU A 367 4.85 9.89 5.01
N VAL A 368 4.43 10.76 4.09
CA VAL A 368 3.24 11.59 4.24
C VAL A 368 2.42 11.59 2.96
N TRP A 369 1.10 11.68 3.12
CA TRP A 369 0.17 11.81 2.01
C TRP A 369 -0.49 13.17 2.06
N ARG A 370 -0.28 13.98 1.02
CA ARG A 370 -0.84 15.33 0.90
C ARG A 370 -1.92 15.35 -0.17
N ASN A 371 -3.08 15.92 0.15
CA ASN A 371 -4.09 16.23 -0.83
C ASN A 371 -3.59 17.36 -1.74
N LEU A 372 -3.52 17.17 -3.06
CA LEU A 372 -3.13 18.24 -3.99
C LEU A 372 -4.31 18.92 -4.69
N CYS A 373 -5.55 18.40 -4.54
CA CYS A 373 -6.68 18.93 -5.30
C CYS A 373 -8.01 18.94 -4.52
N LYS A 374 -9.00 19.70 -5.03
CA LYS A 374 -10.33 19.81 -4.42
C LYS A 374 -11.12 18.50 -4.31
N ASN A 375 -10.77 17.48 -5.10
CA ASN A 375 -11.49 16.21 -5.16
C ASN A 375 -10.75 15.06 -4.46
N LEU A 376 -9.59 15.31 -3.83
CA LEU A 376 -8.75 14.27 -3.21
C LEU A 376 -8.40 13.09 -4.15
N ILE A 377 -8.27 13.37 -5.45
CA ILE A 377 -7.88 12.37 -6.48
C ILE A 377 -6.41 12.51 -6.92
N ILE A 378 -5.78 13.64 -6.61
CA ILE A 378 -4.35 13.88 -6.84
C ILE A 378 -3.71 13.96 -5.47
N ILE A 379 -2.94 12.93 -5.13
CA ILE A 379 -2.34 12.76 -3.81
C ILE A 379 -0.83 12.70 -4.02
N ASP A 380 -0.10 13.56 -3.32
CA ASP A 380 1.34 13.45 -3.22
C ASP A 380 1.72 12.41 -2.17
N ASN A 381 2.76 11.63 -2.46
CA ASN A 381 3.33 10.62 -1.58
C ASN A 381 4.79 10.98 -1.30
N ALA A 382 5.00 11.98 -0.45
CA ALA A 382 6.33 12.45 -0.11
C ALA A 382 6.99 11.52 0.90
N SER A 383 8.31 11.34 0.79
CA SER A 383 9.06 10.48 1.68
C SER A 383 10.50 10.94 1.88
N VAL A 384 11.10 10.54 3.00
CA VAL A 384 12.52 10.74 3.28
C VAL A 384 13.10 9.49 3.94
N GLU A 385 14.27 9.06 3.48
CA GLU A 385 15.00 7.94 4.10
C GLU A 385 15.57 8.42 5.45
N VAL A 386 15.07 7.87 6.55
CA VAL A 386 15.54 8.19 7.91
C VAL A 386 16.53 7.17 8.46
N MET A 387 16.61 6.01 7.81
CA MET A 387 17.54 4.95 8.17
C MET A 387 17.92 4.15 6.92
N ARG A 388 19.21 3.89 6.77
CA ARG A 388 19.73 2.86 5.89
C ARG A 388 20.84 2.11 6.60
N LYS A 389 20.63 0.80 6.80
CA LYS A 389 21.59 -0.09 7.44
C LYS A 389 21.92 -1.24 6.51
N SER A 390 23.19 -1.39 6.15
CA SER A 390 23.65 -2.62 5.50
C SER A 390 23.49 -3.79 6.47
N HIS A 391 23.27 -5.01 5.97
CA HIS A 391 23.24 -6.25 6.76
C HIS A 391 24.65 -6.65 7.26
N ARG A 392 25.37 -5.72 7.89
CA ARG A 392 26.68 -5.89 8.50
C ARG A 392 26.59 -5.40 9.95
N GLY A 393 27.28 -6.11 10.84
CA GLY A 393 27.28 -5.80 12.28
C GLY A 393 26.35 -6.70 13.09
N SER A 394 26.02 -6.26 14.30
CA SER A 394 25.12 -6.96 15.24
C SER A 394 23.66 -6.51 15.07
N MET A 395 22.74 -7.36 15.53
CA MET A 395 21.31 -7.03 15.54
C MET A 395 20.99 -5.89 16.50
N ASP A 396 21.75 -5.74 17.59
CA ASP A 396 21.54 -4.67 18.57
C ASP A 396 21.64 -3.29 17.93
N GLY A 397 22.58 -3.09 17.00
CA GLY A 397 22.69 -1.84 16.27
C GLY A 397 21.49 -1.59 15.34
N VAL A 398 20.91 -2.65 14.76
CA VAL A 398 19.68 -2.56 13.96
C VAL A 398 18.50 -2.18 14.85
N VAL A 399 18.38 -2.78 16.03
CA VAL A 399 17.33 -2.46 17.01
C VAL A 399 17.38 -0.97 17.38
N VAL A 400 18.55 -0.46 17.76
CA VAL A 400 18.72 0.96 18.14
C VAL A 400 18.32 1.89 16.98
N ASP A 401 18.80 1.62 15.77
CA ASP A 401 18.49 2.44 14.59
C ASP A 401 16.99 2.39 14.26
N LEU A 402 16.35 1.22 14.38
CA LEU A 402 14.91 1.02 14.16
C LEU A 402 14.04 1.69 15.21
N THR A 403 14.42 1.61 16.49
CA THR A 403 13.74 2.32 17.58
C THR A 403 13.82 3.82 17.34
N SER A 404 14.99 4.35 16.92
CA SER A 404 15.15 5.75 16.57
C SER A 404 14.28 6.17 15.38
N ALA A 405 14.22 5.35 14.32
CA ALA A 405 13.36 5.62 13.16
C ALA A 405 11.86 5.61 13.53
N THR A 406 11.45 4.67 14.38
CA THR A 406 10.08 4.57 14.87
C THR A 406 9.70 5.74 15.77
N ALA A 407 10.60 6.18 16.65
CA ALA A 407 10.41 7.38 17.46
C ALA A 407 10.26 8.64 16.59
N LYS A 408 11.10 8.83 15.56
CA LYS A 408 10.93 9.94 14.60
C LYS A 408 9.60 9.89 13.86
N ALA A 409 9.13 8.70 13.50
CA ALA A 409 7.81 8.54 12.90
C ALA A 409 6.69 8.89 13.88
N GLN A 410 6.85 8.49 15.14
CA GLN A 410 5.94 8.87 16.21
C GLN A 410 5.91 10.39 16.37
N ASP A 411 7.05 11.09 16.39
CA ASP A 411 7.09 12.54 16.50
C ASP A 411 6.43 13.23 15.30
N LEU A 412 6.69 12.73 14.08
CA LEU A 412 6.04 13.21 12.86
C LEU A 412 4.52 13.08 12.98
N VAL A 413 4.04 11.88 13.33
CA VAL A 413 2.62 11.56 13.48
C VAL A 413 2.01 12.30 14.66
N GLN A 414 2.72 12.42 15.78
CA GLN A 414 2.27 13.14 16.96
C GLN A 414 2.04 14.60 16.63
N GLY A 415 2.78 15.25 15.74
CA GLY A 415 2.40 16.60 15.29
C GLY A 415 0.96 16.67 14.76
N PHE A 416 0.55 15.67 13.97
CA PHE A 416 -0.81 15.57 13.42
C PHE A 416 -1.83 15.02 14.43
N ALA A 417 -1.41 14.04 15.22
CA ALA A 417 -2.24 13.32 16.17
C ALA A 417 -2.35 14.03 17.52
N LYS A 418 -1.47 14.98 17.85
CA LYS A 418 -1.51 15.77 19.08
C LYS A 418 -2.67 16.76 19.00
N ASP A 419 -2.92 17.40 17.86
CA ASP A 419 -4.10 18.27 17.70
C ASP A 419 -5.41 17.49 18.00
N TRP A 420 -5.52 16.22 17.58
CA TRP A 420 -6.69 15.37 17.87
C TRP A 420 -6.66 14.62 19.21
N GLY A 421 -5.49 14.15 19.62
CA GLY A 421 -5.26 13.42 20.86
C GLY A 421 -5.31 14.32 22.08
N PHE A 422 -4.97 15.61 21.93
CA PHE A 422 -5.19 16.64 22.93
C PHE A 422 -6.69 16.81 23.18
N LEU A 423 -7.49 16.90 22.12
CA LEU A 423 -8.95 16.98 22.24
C LEU A 423 -9.55 15.73 22.88
N ARG A 424 -9.09 14.53 22.51
CA ARG A 424 -9.58 13.25 23.07
C ARG A 424 -9.19 13.02 24.52
N ARG A 425 -8.01 13.47 24.95
CA ARG A 425 -7.52 13.25 26.33
C ARG A 425 -7.85 14.37 27.28
N THR A 426 -8.21 15.55 26.78
CA THR A 426 -8.55 16.69 27.63
C THR A 426 -10.03 16.61 28.00
N PRO A 427 -10.35 16.35 29.29
CA PRO A 427 -11.73 16.36 29.73
C PRO A 427 -12.28 17.78 29.56
N ILE A 428 -13.53 17.88 29.11
CA ILE A 428 -14.17 19.18 28.93
C ILE A 428 -14.27 19.98 30.24
N THR A 429 -14.32 19.27 31.36
CA THR A 429 -14.32 19.83 32.72
C THR A 429 -13.02 20.53 33.10
N LYS A 430 -11.94 20.36 32.33
CA LYS A 430 -10.63 20.94 32.63
C LYS A 430 -10.30 22.19 31.83
N VAL A 431 -11.16 22.61 30.92
CA VAL A 431 -10.88 23.72 30.02
C VAL A 431 -11.98 24.78 30.06
N GLN A 432 -11.60 26.01 29.74
CA GLN A 432 -12.55 27.07 29.48
C GLN A 432 -12.71 27.25 27.96
N ILE A 433 -13.90 27.01 27.46
CA ILE A 433 -14.25 27.26 26.06
C ILE A 433 -15.01 28.58 26.02
N PHE A 434 -14.52 29.53 25.24
CA PHE A 434 -15.07 30.90 25.20
C PHE A 434 -15.15 31.62 26.57
N GLY A 435 -14.27 31.27 27.51
CA GLY A 435 -14.22 31.87 28.84
C GLY A 435 -15.12 31.20 29.88
N GLU A 436 -15.84 30.15 29.50
CA GLU A 436 -16.73 29.40 30.38
C GLU A 436 -16.24 27.97 30.56
N GLN A 437 -16.40 27.43 31.77
CA GLN A 437 -16.07 26.05 32.09
C GLN A 437 -17.36 25.24 32.18
N TYR A 438 -17.34 24.04 31.59
CA TYR A 438 -18.53 23.20 31.48
C TYR A 438 -18.38 21.93 32.31
N LYS A 439 -19.49 21.43 32.86
CA LYS A 439 -19.50 20.25 33.73
C LYS A 439 -19.38 18.94 32.95
N ASP A 440 -19.84 18.94 31.72
CA ASP A 440 -19.89 17.79 30.84
C ASP A 440 -20.05 18.26 29.38
N VAL A 441 -19.93 17.33 28.45
CA VAL A 441 -20.00 17.61 27.01
C VAL A 441 -21.37 18.14 26.62
N TYR A 442 -22.42 17.68 27.31
CA TYR A 442 -23.80 18.12 27.05
C TYR A 442 -24.02 19.59 27.40
N THR A 443 -23.57 20.04 28.57
CA THR A 443 -23.65 21.43 29.00
C THR A 443 -22.85 22.35 28.09
N ALA A 444 -21.68 21.90 27.62
CA ALA A 444 -20.90 22.64 26.62
C ALA A 444 -21.65 22.77 25.28
N ILE A 445 -22.19 21.67 24.74
CA ILE A 445 -22.93 21.69 23.47
C ILE A 445 -24.15 22.63 23.55
N ASN A 446 -24.92 22.59 24.65
CA ASN A 446 -26.07 23.48 24.83
C ASN A 446 -25.64 24.96 24.88
N ALA A 447 -24.56 25.28 25.59
CA ALA A 447 -24.04 26.64 25.63
C ALA A 447 -23.57 27.12 24.24
N LEU A 448 -22.95 26.23 23.46
CA LEU A 448 -22.55 26.53 22.08
C LEU A 448 -23.76 26.76 21.16
N LEU A 449 -24.84 26.00 21.33
CA LEU A 449 -26.10 26.21 20.62
C LEU A 449 -26.76 27.55 21.00
N ASP A 450 -26.88 27.83 22.29
CA ASP A 450 -27.51 29.04 22.82
C ASP A 450 -26.75 30.30 22.40
N ALA A 451 -25.42 30.22 22.33
CA ALA A 451 -24.56 31.28 21.86
C ALA A 451 -24.49 31.39 20.32
N GLY A 452 -25.22 30.54 19.58
CA GLY A 452 -25.23 30.54 18.11
C GLY A 452 -23.88 30.18 17.48
N ARG A 453 -23.06 29.38 18.17
CA ARG A 453 -21.72 28.95 17.72
C ARG A 453 -21.73 27.69 16.85
N ILE A 454 -22.88 27.03 16.73
CA ILE A 454 -23.09 25.90 15.83
C ILE A 454 -24.05 26.36 14.74
N ASP A 455 -23.50 26.98 13.68
CA ASP A 455 -24.32 27.50 12.58
C ASP A 455 -25.12 26.37 11.91
N GLY A 456 -26.32 26.71 11.46
CA GLY A 456 -27.28 25.73 10.98
C GLY A 456 -28.03 24.98 12.08
N MET A 457 -27.76 25.18 13.36
CA MET A 457 -28.57 24.65 14.45
C MET A 457 -29.20 25.77 15.29
N THR A 458 -30.54 25.80 15.35
CA THR A 458 -31.25 26.54 16.39
C THR A 458 -31.44 25.64 17.60
N ALA A 459 -31.36 26.21 18.81
CA ALA A 459 -31.62 25.54 20.09
C ALA A 459 -33.11 25.14 20.21
N THR A 460 -33.54 24.20 19.38
CA THR A 460 -34.88 23.62 19.41
C THR A 460 -34.82 22.28 20.12
N ASN A 461 -35.94 21.87 20.72
CA ASN A 461 -36.05 20.55 21.35
C ASN A 461 -35.64 19.41 20.39
N ALA A 462 -35.92 19.53 19.09
CA ALA A 462 -35.54 18.53 18.10
C ALA A 462 -34.01 18.45 17.89
N THR A 463 -33.32 19.60 17.83
CA THR A 463 -31.86 19.66 17.71
C THR A 463 -31.17 19.05 18.93
N VAL A 464 -31.64 19.40 20.14
CA VAL A 464 -31.09 18.88 21.40
C VAL A 464 -31.30 17.37 21.49
N GLN A 465 -32.47 16.87 21.08
CA GLN A 465 -32.73 15.42 21.05
C GLN A 465 -31.85 14.69 20.02
N ALA A 466 -31.54 15.29 18.87
CA ALA A 466 -30.61 14.71 17.90
C ALA A 466 -29.19 14.59 18.47
N LEU A 467 -28.69 15.65 19.12
CA LEU A 467 -27.37 15.64 19.77
C LEU A 467 -27.30 14.63 20.93
N LEU A 468 -28.37 14.53 21.72
CA LEU A 468 -28.49 13.51 22.77
C LEU A 468 -28.49 12.09 22.20
N ALA A 469 -29.22 11.86 21.11
CA ALA A 469 -29.24 10.57 20.43
C ALA A 469 -27.84 10.19 19.91
N SER A 470 -27.13 11.13 19.28
CA SER A 470 -25.77 10.91 18.79
C SER A 470 -24.76 10.66 19.92
N ARG A 471 -24.87 11.37 21.05
CA ARG A 471 -24.07 11.08 22.26
C ARG A 471 -24.34 9.68 22.80
N ASN A 472 -25.60 9.27 22.86
CA ASN A 472 -25.96 7.94 23.37
C ASN A 472 -25.51 6.82 22.42
N ALA A 473 -25.45 7.10 21.12
CA ALA A 473 -24.94 6.16 20.12
C ALA A 473 -23.42 6.01 20.17
N GLU A 474 -22.69 7.02 20.64
CA GLU A 474 -21.24 7.02 20.77
C GLU A 474 -20.83 7.61 22.14
N PRO A 475 -20.99 6.85 23.23
CA PRO A 475 -20.67 7.32 24.57
C PRO A 475 -19.15 7.53 24.68
N GLY A 476 -18.75 8.80 24.69
CA GLY A 476 -17.36 9.23 24.85
C GLY A 476 -16.90 9.33 26.31
N ASN A 477 -15.68 9.85 26.51
CA ASN A 477 -15.03 10.01 27.82
C ASN A 477 -15.16 11.43 28.39
N GLU A 478 -16.20 12.16 28.01
CA GLU A 478 -16.39 13.59 28.36
C GLU A 478 -15.21 14.48 27.93
N SER A 479 -14.64 14.19 26.76
CA SER A 479 -13.50 14.88 26.17
C SER A 479 -13.92 16.03 25.25
N LEU A 480 -12.99 16.91 24.89
CA LEU A 480 -13.26 17.95 23.90
C LEU A 480 -13.53 17.38 22.50
N ALA A 481 -12.94 16.23 22.17
CA ALA A 481 -13.24 15.54 20.91
C ALA A 481 -14.70 15.05 20.86
N ASP A 482 -15.27 14.68 22.01
CA ASP A 482 -16.66 14.22 22.08
C ASP A 482 -17.65 15.33 21.71
N VAL A 483 -17.33 16.60 21.99
CA VAL A 483 -18.13 17.76 21.52
C VAL A 483 -18.24 17.74 20.00
N ILE A 484 -17.10 17.63 19.31
CA ILE A 484 -17.03 17.65 17.85
C ILE A 484 -17.74 16.42 17.26
N ASN A 485 -17.43 15.23 17.78
CA ASN A 485 -17.99 13.97 17.30
C ASN A 485 -19.52 13.92 17.45
N ILE A 486 -20.06 14.42 18.57
CA ILE A 486 -21.51 14.46 18.76
C ILE A 486 -22.18 15.41 17.77
N ILE A 487 -21.60 16.58 17.51
CA ILE A 487 -22.17 17.56 16.57
C ILE A 487 -22.12 17.03 15.14
N THR A 488 -20.97 16.48 14.71
CA THR A 488 -20.82 15.91 13.35
C THR A 488 -21.73 14.71 13.16
N ARG A 489 -21.80 13.80 14.14
CA ARG A 489 -22.71 12.65 14.10
C ARG A 489 -24.16 13.09 14.06
N ALA A 490 -24.56 14.08 14.85
CA ALA A 490 -25.91 14.63 14.80
C ALA A 490 -26.21 15.22 13.42
N ALA A 491 -25.24 15.87 12.77
CA ALA A 491 -25.41 16.35 11.40
C ALA A 491 -25.75 15.22 10.42
N HIS A 492 -25.08 14.09 10.53
CA HIS A 492 -25.26 12.92 9.64
C HIS A 492 -26.51 12.08 9.95
N GLU A 493 -26.79 11.86 11.23
CA GLU A 493 -27.90 11.00 11.67
C GLU A 493 -29.21 11.76 11.84
N GLY A 494 -29.12 13.07 12.09
CA GLY A 494 -30.26 13.95 12.11
C GLY A 494 -30.89 14.04 10.72
N LYS A 495 -32.22 14.14 10.67
CA LYS A 495 -32.96 14.39 9.42
C LYS A 495 -32.81 15.85 8.98
N PHE A 496 -31.58 16.35 8.92
CA PHE A 496 -31.26 17.68 8.42
C PHE A 496 -31.24 17.64 6.88
N GLY A 497 -31.64 18.74 6.25
CA GLY A 497 -31.40 18.90 4.81
C GLY A 497 -29.89 19.05 4.54
N ILE A 498 -29.43 18.66 3.35
CA ILE A 498 -28.00 18.65 2.96
C ILE A 498 -27.33 20.01 3.26
N ASP A 499 -27.96 21.12 2.87
CA ASP A 499 -27.42 22.48 3.12
C ASP A 499 -27.23 22.79 4.61
N LYS A 500 -28.07 22.20 5.46
CA LYS A 500 -28.04 22.40 6.92
C LYS A 500 -27.00 21.46 7.55
N GLN A 501 -26.92 20.22 7.07
CA GLN A 501 -25.89 19.26 7.47
C GLN A 501 -24.49 19.82 7.21
N GLU A 502 -24.20 20.34 6.01
CA GLU A 502 -22.89 20.91 5.67
C GLU A 502 -22.50 22.10 6.57
N LYS A 503 -23.47 22.96 6.92
CA LYS A 503 -23.22 24.08 7.85
C LYS A 503 -22.87 23.60 9.25
N ILE A 504 -23.55 22.56 9.73
CA ILE A 504 -23.30 21.97 11.05
C ILE A 504 -21.93 21.30 11.08
N GLU A 505 -21.57 20.54 10.05
CA GLU A 505 -20.25 19.90 9.92
C GLU A 505 -19.12 20.95 9.88
N ARG A 506 -19.32 22.03 9.13
CA ARG A 506 -18.39 23.17 9.09
C ARG A 506 -18.22 23.81 10.46
N ALA A 507 -19.33 24.14 11.14
CA ALA A 507 -19.28 24.78 12.45
C ALA A 507 -18.64 23.85 13.52
N ALA A 508 -18.96 22.55 13.49
CA ALA A 508 -18.30 21.56 14.34
C ALA A 508 -16.78 21.55 14.11
N GLY A 509 -16.40 21.75 12.86
CA GLY A 509 -15.01 21.81 12.52
C GLY A 509 -14.31 23.09 12.96
N GLU A 510 -14.92 24.26 12.77
CA GLU A 510 -14.39 25.55 13.24
C GLU A 510 -14.16 25.56 14.78
N LEU A 511 -14.83 24.68 15.52
CA LEU A 511 -14.57 24.48 16.96
C LEU A 511 -13.24 23.77 17.24
N VAL A 512 -12.71 22.91 16.36
CA VAL A 512 -11.46 22.17 16.58
C VAL A 512 -10.30 23.08 16.98
N PRO A 513 -9.92 24.12 16.22
CA PRO A 513 -8.80 25.00 16.61
C PRO A 513 -9.08 25.78 17.90
N VAL A 514 -10.34 26.16 18.16
CA VAL A 514 -10.73 26.83 19.40
C VAL A 514 -10.52 25.90 20.60
N LEU A 515 -10.99 24.66 20.49
CA LEU A 515 -10.89 23.65 21.52
C LEU A 515 -9.42 23.28 21.75
N VAL A 516 -8.62 23.08 20.70
CA VAL A 516 -7.17 22.80 20.82
C VAL A 516 -6.47 23.92 21.57
N LYS A 517 -6.76 25.18 21.23
CA LYS A 517 -6.19 26.35 21.91
C LYS A 517 -6.62 26.46 23.37
N ALA A 518 -7.89 26.24 23.67
CA ALA A 518 -8.42 26.23 25.04
C ALA A 518 -7.76 25.14 25.88
N ALA A 519 -7.53 24.00 25.26
CA ALA A 519 -6.94 22.85 25.87
C ALA A 519 -5.45 23.08 26.19
N HIS A 520 -4.69 23.69 25.26
CA HIS A 520 -3.30 24.11 25.52
C HIS A 520 -3.20 25.07 26.72
N ARG A 521 -4.06 26.08 26.81
CA ARG A 521 -4.07 27.05 27.91
C ARG A 521 -4.35 26.44 29.28
N ALA A 522 -5.03 25.30 29.35
CA ALA A 522 -5.33 24.64 30.62
C ALA A 522 -4.16 23.79 31.13
N MET A 523 -3.14 23.56 30.30
CA MET A 523 -1.93 22.82 30.66
C MET A 523 -0.75 23.71 31.03
N ASP A 524 -0.78 24.97 30.59
CA ASP A 524 0.15 26.03 31.00
C ASP A 524 -0.28 26.64 32.34
#